data_AF-A0A961URP1-F1
#
_entry.id   AF-A0A961URP1-F1
#
_cell.length_a   1.000
_cell.length_b   1.000
_cell.length_c   1.000
_cell.angle_alpha   90.00
_cell.angle_beta   90.00
_cell.angle_gamma   90.00
#
_symmetry.space_group_name_H-M   'P 1'
#
loop_
_entity.id
_entity.type
_entity.pdbx_description
1 polymer ?
#
loop_
_entity_poly.entity_id
_entity_poly.type
_entity_poly.pdbx_seq_one_letter_code
_entity_poly.pdbx_strand_id
1 'polypeptide(L)'
;RRELTEETHLTARSLKHAMDFVPSAGFIAERGHLYFAEVDASQLPEETGVVSETEVIRPFLADPDEALAALDGGQIRNGYTAIALLWFARNRNELTGKQP
;
A
#
# COMPACT_ATOMS: atom_id res chain seq x y z
N ARG A 1 -5.45 -3.29 -9.30
CA ARG A 1 -4.62 -4.18 -10.14
C ARG A 1 -3.86 -3.37 -11.19
N ARG A 2 -4.53 -2.59 -12.04
CA ARG A 2 -3.88 -1.72 -13.04
C ARG A 2 -2.80 -0.80 -12.40
N GLU A 3 -3.19 0.01 -11.42
CA GLU A 3 -2.27 0.91 -10.70
C GLU A 3 -1.06 0.20 -10.10
N LEU A 4 -1.25 -0.96 -9.45
CA LEU A 4 -0.13 -1.75 -8.92
C LEU A 4 0.91 -2.06 -10.00
N THR A 5 0.47 -2.42 -11.21
CA THR A 5 1.38 -2.70 -12.31
C THR A 5 1.99 -1.43 -12.89
N GLU A 6 1.24 -0.34 -13.02
CA GLU A 6 1.74 0.95 -13.54
C GLU A 6 2.78 1.57 -12.60
N GLU A 7 2.50 1.60 -11.29
CA GLU A 7 3.34 2.26 -10.28
C GLU A 7 4.47 1.36 -9.73
N THR A 8 4.40 0.04 -9.86
CA THR A 8 5.42 -0.86 -9.27
C THR A 8 5.96 -1.93 -10.21
N HIS A 9 5.36 -2.11 -11.40
CA HIS A 9 5.60 -3.25 -12.30
C HIS A 9 5.33 -4.63 -11.70
N LEU A 10 4.82 -4.70 -10.47
CA LEU A 10 4.47 -5.96 -9.84
C LEU A 10 3.07 -6.42 -10.28
N THR A 11 2.87 -7.73 -10.20
CA THR A 11 1.56 -8.36 -10.43
C THR A 11 1.11 -9.07 -9.17
N ALA A 12 -0.15 -8.85 -8.79
CA ALA A 12 -0.75 -9.50 -7.62
C ALA A 12 -0.96 -11.00 -7.87
N ARG A 13 -0.35 -11.87 -7.05
CA ARG A 13 -0.63 -13.31 -6.98
C ARG A 13 -2.01 -13.57 -6.39
N SER A 14 -2.35 -12.83 -5.35
CA SER A 14 -3.66 -12.83 -4.71
C SER A 14 -4.07 -11.41 -4.36
N LEU A 15 -5.39 -11.17 -4.28
CA LEU A 15 -5.93 -9.85 -3.93
C LEU A 15 -7.07 -10.04 -2.93
N LYS A 16 -6.92 -9.44 -1.75
CA LYS A 16 -7.94 -9.42 -0.69
C LYS A 16 -8.44 -8.01 -0.52
N HIS A 17 -9.76 -7.82 -0.55
CA HIS A 17 -10.36 -6.54 -0.14
C HIS A 17 -10.11 -6.34 1.35
N ALA A 18 -9.57 -5.17 1.71
CA ALA A 18 -9.20 -4.83 3.07
C ALA A 18 -10.31 -4.04 3.75
N MET A 19 -10.64 -2.88 3.18
CA MET A 19 -11.73 -2.03 3.63
C MET A 19 -12.04 -0.94 2.61
N ASP A 20 -13.22 -0.36 2.73
CA ASP A 20 -13.56 0.91 2.09
C ASP A 20 -13.49 2.03 3.13
N PHE A 21 -13.06 3.23 2.70
CA PHE A 21 -13.00 4.40 3.58
C PHE A 21 -13.27 5.70 2.84
N VAL A 22 -13.60 6.74 3.59
CA VAL A 22 -13.71 8.11 3.10
C VAL A 22 -12.53 8.91 3.66
N PRO A 23 -11.61 9.41 2.81
CA PRO A 23 -10.42 10.14 3.27
C PRO A 23 -10.76 11.45 3.98
N SER A 24 -11.86 12.11 3.58
CA SER A 24 -12.34 13.34 4.20
C SER A 24 -13.84 13.51 3.98
N ALA A 25 -14.63 12.90 4.86
CA ALA A 25 -16.10 12.84 4.76
C ALA A 25 -16.79 14.21 4.68
N GLY A 26 -16.17 15.26 5.23
CA GLY A 26 -16.73 16.61 5.28
C GLY A 26 -16.34 17.51 4.09
N PHE A 27 -15.43 17.06 3.21
CA PHE A 27 -14.86 17.94 2.19
C PHE A 27 -14.90 17.36 0.78
N ILE A 28 -14.68 16.05 0.62
CA ILE A 28 -14.65 15.42 -0.70
C ILE A 28 -15.57 14.20 -0.76
N ALA A 29 -16.11 13.95 -1.95
CA ALA A 29 -16.94 12.79 -2.23
C ALA A 29 -16.11 11.53 -2.57
N GLU A 30 -14.78 11.63 -2.53
CA GLU A 30 -13.87 10.53 -2.82
C GLU A 30 -14.07 9.36 -1.85
N ARG A 31 -13.91 8.15 -2.38
CA ARG A 31 -13.95 6.89 -1.61
C ARG A 31 -12.71 6.09 -1.94
N GLY A 32 -11.96 5.73 -0.91
CA GLY A 32 -10.82 4.83 -1.01
C GLY A 32 -11.29 3.38 -0.92
N HIS A 33 -10.81 2.55 -1.85
CA HIS A 33 -11.00 1.10 -1.84
C HIS A 33 -9.65 0.45 -1.60
N LEU A 34 -9.39 0.00 -0.37
CA LEU A 34 -8.11 -0.58 0.00
C LEU A 34 -8.09 -2.08 -0.26
N TYR A 35 -6.99 -2.55 -0.84
CA TYR A 35 -6.74 -3.97 -1.06
C TYR A 35 -5.36 -4.36 -0.54
N PHE A 36 -5.25 -5.58 -0.03
CA PHE A 36 -3.97 -6.25 0.20
C PHE A 36 -3.65 -7.11 -1.03
N ALA A 37 -2.48 -6.90 -1.63
CA ALA A 37 -1.98 -7.68 -2.75
C ALA A 37 -0.75 -8.47 -2.32
N GLU A 38 -0.77 -9.78 -2.52
CA GLU A 38 0.43 -10.60 -2.41
C GLU A 38 1.23 -10.48 -3.70
N VAL A 39 2.51 -10.15 -3.60
CA VAL A 39 3.39 -9.91 -4.75
C VAL A 39 4.76 -10.55 -4.55
N ASP A 40 5.51 -10.71 -5.63
CA ASP A 40 6.94 -10.99 -5.58
C ASP A 40 7.72 -9.67 -5.55
N ALA A 41 8.15 -9.25 -4.37
CA ALA A 41 8.82 -7.96 -4.19
C ALA A 41 10.27 -7.95 -4.74
N SER A 42 10.85 -9.11 -5.09
CA SER A 42 12.21 -9.20 -5.65
C SER A 42 12.33 -8.58 -7.03
N GLN A 43 11.21 -8.33 -7.70
CA GLN A 43 11.12 -7.77 -9.05
C GLN A 43 10.85 -6.27 -9.04
N LEU A 44 10.97 -5.59 -7.88
CA LEU A 44 10.67 -4.17 -7.78
C LEU A 44 11.76 -3.33 -8.50
N PRO A 45 11.39 -2.49 -9.48
CA PRO A 45 12.34 -1.59 -10.15
C PRO A 45 12.67 -0.37 -9.28
N GLU A 46 13.77 0.32 -9.59
CA GLU A 46 14.20 1.54 -8.89
C GLU A 46 13.32 2.76 -9.22
N GLU A 47 12.84 2.87 -10.46
CA GLU A 47 11.95 3.94 -10.93
C GLU A 47 10.81 3.36 -11.79
N THR A 48 9.62 3.94 -11.66
CA THR A 48 8.39 3.48 -12.32
C THR A 48 7.49 4.67 -12.71
N GLY A 49 6.37 4.35 -13.37
CA GLY A 49 5.45 5.33 -13.94
C GLY A 49 5.21 5.08 -15.42
N VAL A 50 4.16 5.70 -15.95
CA VAL A 50 3.78 5.59 -17.37
C VAL A 50 4.17 6.87 -18.09
N VAL A 51 4.79 6.75 -19.28
CA VAL A 51 5.23 7.91 -20.09
C VAL A 51 4.08 8.88 -20.43
N SER A 52 2.84 8.37 -20.53
CA SER A 52 1.66 9.18 -20.77
C SER A 52 1.19 9.99 -19.56
N GLU A 53 1.78 9.76 -18.39
CA GLU A 53 1.43 10.40 -17.12
C GLU A 53 2.58 11.28 -16.64
N THR A 54 2.28 12.19 -15.71
CA THR A 54 3.24 13.20 -15.21
C THR A 54 3.84 12.82 -13.86
N GLU A 55 3.74 11.55 -13.50
CA GLU A 55 4.14 11.04 -12.21
C GLU A 55 5.63 10.66 -12.20
N VAL A 56 6.29 10.90 -11.07
CA VAL A 56 7.66 10.47 -10.83
C VAL A 56 7.62 9.57 -9.61
N ILE A 57 7.76 8.26 -9.85
CA ILE A 57 7.58 7.25 -8.81
C ILE A 57 8.89 6.50 -8.59
N ARG A 58 9.26 6.39 -7.32
CA ARG A 58 10.40 5.61 -6.84
C ARG A 58 9.90 4.64 -5.78
N PRO A 59 9.41 3.46 -6.20
CA PRO A 59 8.92 2.51 -5.24
C PRO A 59 10.10 1.93 -4.46
N PHE A 60 9.86 1.56 -3.21
CA PHE A 60 10.89 0.98 -2.37
C PHE A 60 10.29 -0.11 -1.48
N LEU A 61 11.16 -1.03 -1.06
CA LEU A 61 10.82 -2.03 -0.07
C LEU A 61 11.15 -1.50 1.33
N ALA A 62 10.29 -1.81 2.29
CA ALA A 62 10.53 -1.56 3.70
C ALA A 62 10.19 -2.82 4.50
N ASP A 63 10.95 -3.07 5.57
CA ASP A 63 10.54 -4.07 6.54
C ASP A 63 9.20 -3.64 7.18
N PRO A 64 8.25 -4.57 7.38
CA PRO A 64 6.96 -4.22 7.95
C PRO A 64 7.04 -3.55 9.33
N ASP A 65 7.97 -3.93 10.19
CA ASP A 65 8.12 -3.33 11.51
C ASP A 65 8.76 -1.94 11.43
N GLU A 66 9.71 -1.73 10.51
CA GLU A 66 10.28 -0.40 10.23
C GLU A 66 9.22 0.57 9.67
N ALA A 67 8.37 0.11 8.74
CA ALA A 67 7.29 0.91 8.18
C ALA A 67 6.28 1.35 9.25
N LEU A 68 5.97 0.46 10.20
CA LEU A 68 5.09 0.77 11.33
C LEU A 68 5.75 1.74 12.32
N ALA A 69 7.03 1.56 12.62
CA ALA A 69 7.76 2.51 13.46
C ALA A 69 7.85 3.90 12.81
N ALA A 70 8.02 3.98 11.49
CA ALA A 70 8.01 5.24 10.74
C ALA A 70 6.62 5.89 10.66
N LEU A 71 5.54 5.09 10.76
CA LEU A 71 4.20 5.63 10.92
C LEU A 71 4.02 6.22 12.32
N ASP A 72 4.37 5.46 13.36
CA ASP A 72 4.24 5.88 14.76
C ASP A 72 5.10 7.10 15.10
N GLY A 73 6.27 7.24 14.46
CA GLY A 73 7.16 8.39 14.57
C GLY A 73 6.73 9.61 13.73
N GLY A 74 5.68 9.51 12.92
CA GLY A 74 5.14 10.61 12.12
C GLY A 74 5.88 10.92 10.83
N GLN A 75 6.78 10.05 10.37
CA GLN A 75 7.46 10.18 9.07
C GLN A 75 6.50 9.87 7.91
N ILE A 76 5.54 8.96 8.10
CA ILE A 76 4.49 8.66 7.11
C ILE A 76 3.27 9.53 7.39
N ARG A 77 3.01 10.48 6.46
CA ARG A 77 1.96 11.49 6.61
C ARG A 77 0.85 11.41 5.57
N ASN A 78 0.97 10.51 4.59
CA ASN A 78 -0.09 10.24 3.64
C ASN A 78 -1.21 9.42 4.33
N GLY A 79 -2.43 9.94 4.31
CA GLY A 79 -3.57 9.32 5.00
C GLY A 79 -3.93 7.93 4.47
N TYR A 80 -3.80 7.68 3.17
CA TYR A 80 -4.09 6.39 2.55
C TYR A 80 -3.05 5.35 3.00
N THR A 81 -1.77 5.71 2.95
CA THR A 81 -0.68 4.87 3.42
C THR A 81 -0.80 4.57 4.91
N ALA A 82 -1.14 5.56 5.73
CA ALA A 82 -1.35 5.39 7.17
C ALA A 82 -2.49 4.40 7.45
N ILE A 83 -3.65 4.57 6.81
CA ILE A 83 -4.79 3.64 6.93
C ILE A 83 -4.38 2.23 6.49
N ALA A 84 -3.65 2.10 5.40
CA ALA A 84 -3.19 0.82 4.88
C ALA A 84 -2.27 0.08 5.86
N LEU A 85 -1.29 0.78 6.44
CA LEU A 85 -0.35 0.21 7.42
C LEU A 85 -1.05 -0.17 8.73
N LEU A 86 -1.98 0.66 9.23
CA LEU A 86 -2.75 0.34 10.43
C LEU A 86 -3.65 -0.88 10.22
N TRP A 87 -4.30 -0.98 9.05
CA TRP A 87 -5.08 -2.16 8.71
C TRP A 87 -4.16 -3.39 8.61
N PHE A 88 -3.03 -3.28 7.92
CA PHE A 88 -2.07 -4.37 7.77
C PHE A 88 -1.58 -4.86 9.14
N ALA A 89 -1.17 -3.96 10.05
CA ALA A 89 -0.71 -4.32 11.39
C ALA A 89 -1.73 -5.18 12.16
N ARG A 90 -3.02 -4.89 12.02
CA ARG A 90 -4.11 -5.64 12.67
C ARG A 90 -4.36 -7.02 12.06
N ASN A 91 -4.00 -7.21 10.79
CA ASN A 91 -4.33 -8.42 10.02
C ASN A 91 -3.10 -9.26 9.66
N ARG A 92 -1.87 -8.77 9.87
CA ARG A 92 -0.63 -9.36 9.34
C ARG A 92 -0.37 -10.80 9.78
N ASN A 93 -0.79 -11.18 10.99
CA ASN A 93 -0.61 -12.54 11.50
C ASN A 93 -1.41 -13.55 10.67
N GLU A 94 -2.68 -13.23 10.40
CA GLU A 94 -3.53 -14.05 9.53
C GLU A 94 -3.03 -14.06 8.08
N LEU A 95 -2.59 -12.91 7.56
CA LEU A 95 -2.13 -12.78 6.17
C LEU A 95 -0.82 -13.55 5.91
N THR A 96 0.07 -13.64 6.90
CA THR A 96 1.38 -14.28 6.77
C THR A 96 1.40 -15.73 7.27
N GLY A 97 0.26 -16.26 7.72
CA GLY A 97 0.17 -17.61 8.28
C GLY A 97 0.94 -17.78 9.60
N LYS A 98 1.37 -16.69 10.23
CA LYS A 98 1.98 -16.70 11.57
C LYS A 98 0.85 -16.70 12.61
N GLN A 99 0.48 -17.88 13.10
CA GLN A 99 -0.36 -17.97 14.31
C GLN A 99 0.41 -17.41 15.52
N PRO A 100 -0.29 -16.82 16.52
CA PRO A 100 0.33 -16.28 17.73
C PRO A 100 1.11 -17.34 18.52
#